data_AF-A0A0F9K5V4-F1
#
_entry.id   AF-A0A0F9K5V4-F1
#
_cell.length_a   1.000
_cell.length_b   1.000
_cell.length_c   1.000
_cell.angle_alpha   90.00
_cell.angle_beta   90.00
_cell.angle_gamma   90.00
#
_symmetry.space_group_name_H-M   'P 1'
#
loop_
_entity.id
_entity.type
_entity.pdbx_description
1 polymer ?
#
loop_
_entity_poly.entity_id
_entity_poly.type
_entity_poly.pdbx_seq_one_letter_code
_entity_poly.pdbx_strand_id
1 'polypeptide(L)'
;MDNTPLQNDQKRDTSDPTYAGSGPLAMLTNYEQTREMATLSQIGIVKRKIRKGIYVLEPTPCFCGDEGGMEILTSERYGLPHRMVICEQCALIRANPRMDAKSTKAFYNTEYRLINKNLASREAPLRDRWDDIALYWVLEVRSGESLLKAYLEQGHPFPKTVIDFGCHFGGTMEPFREAGSQCYGVEYDQKAKEVAEGKEFDVSNTLDDLINRGVKADLIIMQDIIEHLTDLRGDLQKINMLLAEGGVIHVWTPGLFGPTRQVSNLFQLAHNFQFCGHTLDYVMNSMGFEPFFLDEVISSFWRRKEGRELAMVPLKPTEWVEYSLDQLSNKMQRKLPLFKSICKFTRRERYDYIKENCKNHIPDLQEITEKYHGSLIVVGGGPSVDTELPTMQKLHAEGMPVIAISRMYPFCIKNGLGPDFVASMDSSVEQEEGFKNINPDTIHLMCSVTRPSLFKNLPKGKAYLWDNMDEEHVRKIRREAGYTVATVVAGGGSIAVSALSLGMNLGFSDFHVFGVDCLFSSKDYSHSKGIAGESVDNIIEDVTIDGIIYLSTAPFVMFAKHMLDMVWAGYTAGLLRQIKFYGECLINKMWSGKFLTPEEMEIIEKEENHG
;
A
#
# COMPACT_ATOMS: atom_id res chain seq x y z
N MET A 1 23.88 43.34 -44.17
CA MET A 1 24.28 44.73 -43.87
C MET A 1 23.40 45.12 -42.71
N ASP A 2 23.86 45.14 -41.45
CA ASP A 2 25.06 45.82 -40.98
C ASP A 2 25.94 45.00 -40.04
N ASN A 3 27.24 45.20 -40.24
CA ASN A 3 28.36 44.85 -39.38
C ASN A 3 28.62 46.03 -38.43
N THR A 4 28.79 45.79 -37.13
CA THR A 4 30.06 46.17 -36.44
C THR A 4 30.15 45.55 -35.03
N PRO A 5 31.37 45.24 -34.56
CA PRO A 5 31.64 44.36 -33.42
C PRO A 5 31.98 45.15 -32.15
N LEU A 6 31.72 44.56 -30.98
CA LEU A 6 32.32 45.02 -29.73
C LEU A 6 33.48 44.11 -29.35
N GLN A 7 34.68 44.61 -29.62
CA GLN A 7 35.90 44.21 -28.94
C GLN A 7 35.76 44.44 -27.43
N ASN A 8 36.24 43.50 -26.62
CA ASN A 8 37.15 43.86 -25.55
C ASN A 8 37.98 42.64 -25.14
N ASP A 9 39.16 42.56 -25.74
CA ASP A 9 40.34 41.97 -25.13
C ASP A 9 40.66 42.79 -23.87
N GLN A 10 40.42 42.21 -22.70
CA GLN A 10 41.18 42.56 -21.51
C GLN A 10 41.89 41.30 -21.04
N LYS A 11 43.21 41.31 -21.24
CA LYS A 11 44.17 40.46 -20.54
C LYS A 11 43.79 40.42 -19.06
N ARG A 12 43.32 39.27 -18.59
CA ARG A 12 43.14 39.05 -17.15
C ARG A 12 44.49 38.83 -16.52
N ASP A 13 44.83 39.77 -15.65
CA ASP A 13 45.93 39.70 -14.73
C ASP A 13 45.81 38.43 -13.86
N THR A 14 46.81 37.55 -13.91
CA THR A 14 46.84 36.27 -13.19
C THR A 14 47.39 36.41 -11.77
N SER A 15 47.38 37.62 -11.19
CA SER A 15 48.01 37.90 -9.90
C SER A 15 47.06 38.27 -8.75
N ASP A 16 45.73 38.24 -8.95
CA ASP A 16 44.74 38.52 -7.89
C ASP A 16 44.29 37.22 -7.17
N PRO A 17 44.56 37.03 -5.87
CA PRO A 17 44.16 35.84 -5.11
C PRO A 17 42.66 35.78 -4.80
N THR A 18 41.88 36.83 -5.10
CA THR A 18 40.48 36.94 -4.64
C THR A 18 39.44 36.31 -5.58
N TYR A 19 39.87 35.72 -6.71
CA TYR A 19 38.99 34.98 -7.62
C TYR A 19 39.00 33.45 -7.39
N ALA A 20 39.24 33.01 -6.15
CA ALA A 20 39.08 31.63 -5.74
C ALA A 20 37.73 31.43 -5.02
N GLY A 21 36.76 30.82 -5.72
CA GLY A 21 35.71 30.04 -5.07
C GLY A 21 34.43 30.77 -4.67
N SER A 22 33.59 31.15 -5.63
CA SER A 22 32.17 31.49 -5.41
C SER A 22 31.22 30.49 -6.09
N GLY A 23 31.65 29.24 -6.26
CA GLY A 23 30.79 28.13 -6.70
C GLY A 23 30.23 27.36 -5.49
N PRO A 24 29.13 26.60 -5.65
CA PRO A 24 28.52 25.80 -4.57
C PRO A 24 29.52 24.87 -3.84
N LEU A 25 30.51 24.36 -4.57
CA LEU A 25 31.61 23.54 -4.04
C LEU A 25 32.50 24.29 -3.03
N ALA A 26 32.66 25.60 -3.15
CA ALA A 26 33.54 26.39 -2.27
C ALA A 26 32.99 26.54 -0.84
N MET A 27 31.71 26.22 -0.61
CA MET A 27 31.09 26.20 0.72
C MET A 27 31.24 24.85 1.44
N LEU A 28 31.78 23.83 0.77
CA LEU A 28 32.01 22.50 1.31
C LEU A 28 33.42 22.40 1.92
N THR A 29 33.58 21.55 2.94
CA THR A 29 34.90 21.23 3.48
C THR A 29 35.79 20.56 2.41
N ASN A 30 37.12 20.66 2.52
CA ASN A 30 38.05 19.99 1.59
C ASN A 30 37.77 18.47 1.45
N TYR A 31 37.29 17.85 2.53
CA TYR A 31 36.89 16.44 2.53
C TYR A 31 35.62 16.21 1.67
N GLU A 32 34.61 17.05 1.82
CA GLU A 32 33.37 17.00 1.04
C GLU A 32 33.60 17.31 -0.45
N GLN A 33 34.44 18.30 -0.77
CA GLN A 33 34.84 18.60 -2.14
C GLN A 33 35.55 17.41 -2.81
N THR A 34 36.48 16.78 -2.11
CA THR A 34 37.20 15.59 -2.60
C THR A 34 36.23 14.42 -2.83
N ARG A 35 35.22 14.27 -1.97
CA ARG A 35 34.18 13.25 -2.11
C ARG A 35 33.31 13.51 -3.34
N GLU A 36 32.85 14.73 -3.54
CA GLU A 36 31.99 15.10 -4.66
C GLU A 36 32.71 14.93 -6.01
N MET A 37 33.98 15.34 -6.07
CA MET A 37 34.85 15.12 -7.23
C MET A 37 35.05 13.63 -7.56
N ALA A 38 35.16 12.76 -6.55
CA ALA A 38 35.27 11.32 -6.76
C ALA A 38 34.00 10.73 -7.38
N THR A 39 32.81 11.13 -6.92
CA THR A 39 31.53 10.69 -7.50
C THR A 39 31.37 11.17 -8.94
N LEU A 40 31.67 12.45 -9.21
CA LEU A 40 31.64 13.02 -10.57
C LEU A 40 32.59 12.29 -11.52
N SER A 41 33.76 11.87 -11.04
CA SER A 41 34.70 11.06 -11.82
C SER A 41 34.10 9.71 -12.22
N GLN A 42 33.45 9.01 -11.30
CA GLN A 42 32.79 7.72 -11.59
C GLN A 42 31.62 7.89 -12.57
N ILE A 43 30.80 8.93 -12.39
CA ILE A 43 29.74 9.28 -13.34
C ILE A 43 30.32 9.48 -14.76
N GLY A 44 31.44 10.20 -14.87
CA GLY A 44 32.15 10.39 -16.14
C GLY A 44 32.63 9.09 -16.77
N ILE A 45 33.13 8.15 -15.96
CA ILE A 45 33.56 6.82 -16.41
C ILE A 45 32.36 6.03 -16.98
N VAL A 46 31.25 5.98 -16.25
CA VAL A 46 30.03 5.27 -16.70
C VAL A 46 29.51 5.87 -18.01
N LYS A 47 29.40 7.20 -18.12
CA LYS A 47 29.01 7.89 -19.36
C LYS A 47 29.91 7.50 -20.54
N ARG A 48 31.23 7.41 -20.30
CA ARG A 48 32.20 7.00 -21.32
C ARG A 48 32.03 5.54 -21.71
N LYS A 49 31.80 4.64 -20.75
CA LYS A 49 31.57 3.21 -21.00
C LYS A 49 30.31 2.97 -21.83
N ILE A 50 29.21 3.64 -21.51
CA ILE A 50 27.97 3.60 -22.30
C ILE A 50 28.22 4.12 -23.71
N ARG A 51 28.83 5.31 -23.86
CA ARG A 51 29.08 5.92 -25.18
C ARG A 51 30.00 5.08 -26.08
N LYS A 52 30.91 4.30 -25.48
CA LYS A 52 31.83 3.41 -26.19
C LYS A 52 31.23 2.01 -26.45
N GLY A 53 30.00 1.73 -26.03
CA GLY A 53 29.40 0.40 -26.13
C GLY A 53 30.06 -0.66 -25.24
N ILE A 54 30.81 -0.24 -24.21
CA ILE A 54 31.37 -1.15 -23.20
C ILE A 54 30.26 -1.60 -22.25
N TYR A 55 29.42 -0.66 -21.83
CA TYR A 55 28.13 -0.96 -21.22
C TYR A 55 27.09 -0.95 -22.34
N VAL A 56 26.65 -2.15 -22.68
CA VAL A 56 25.71 -2.41 -23.77
C VAL A 56 24.31 -2.13 -23.25
N LEU A 57 23.56 -1.34 -24.02
CA LEU A 57 22.15 -1.09 -23.79
C LEU A 57 21.32 -1.92 -24.78
N GLU A 58 20.26 -2.56 -24.29
CA GLU A 58 19.35 -3.39 -25.08
C GLU A 58 17.90 -2.89 -24.95
N PRO A 59 17.14 -2.84 -26.05
CA PRO A 59 15.69 -2.66 -25.99
C PRO A 59 15.05 -3.81 -25.21
N THR A 60 14.03 -3.48 -24.41
CA THR A 60 13.27 -4.50 -23.68
C THR A 60 11.78 -4.37 -24.01
N PRO A 61 11.09 -5.48 -24.31
CA PRO A 61 9.64 -5.49 -24.25
C PRO A 61 9.19 -5.35 -22.79
N CYS A 62 7.98 -4.83 -22.60
CA CYS A 62 7.33 -4.80 -21.30
C CYS A 62 7.01 -6.22 -20.81
N PHE A 63 6.85 -6.39 -19.49
CA PHE A 63 6.39 -7.65 -18.90
C PHE A 63 5.10 -8.19 -19.53
N CYS A 64 4.19 -7.30 -19.96
CA CYS A 64 2.95 -7.69 -20.64
C CYS A 64 3.10 -8.04 -22.13
N GLY A 65 4.32 -7.96 -22.68
CA GLY A 65 4.65 -8.22 -24.08
C GLY A 65 4.66 -7.00 -24.99
N ASP A 66 4.17 -5.85 -24.52
CA ASP A 66 4.13 -4.61 -25.31
C ASP A 66 5.52 -4.00 -25.52
N GLU A 67 5.85 -3.56 -26.73
CA GLU A 67 7.15 -2.95 -27.04
C GLU A 67 7.18 -1.43 -26.80
N GLY A 68 6.02 -0.80 -26.72
CA GLY A 68 5.83 0.63 -26.58
C GLY A 68 6.01 1.15 -25.15
N GLY A 69 5.74 2.44 -25.00
CA GLY A 69 5.71 3.12 -23.73
C GLY A 69 5.98 4.63 -23.85
N MET A 70 5.23 5.40 -23.08
CA MET A 70 5.41 6.85 -22.98
C MET A 70 6.65 7.18 -22.15
N GLU A 71 7.42 8.16 -22.60
CA GLU A 71 8.65 8.58 -21.91
C GLU A 71 8.34 9.33 -20.60
N ILE A 72 8.99 8.91 -19.51
CA ILE A 72 8.93 9.60 -18.23
C ILE A 72 10.15 10.51 -18.05
N LEU A 73 11.35 9.97 -18.34
CA LEU A 73 12.61 10.69 -18.23
C LEU A 73 13.70 10.03 -19.08
N THR A 74 14.72 10.81 -19.44
CA THR A 74 15.87 10.36 -20.24
C THR A 74 17.17 10.23 -19.45
N SER A 75 17.23 10.74 -18.23
CA SER A 75 18.41 10.70 -17.38
C SER A 75 18.07 10.65 -15.90
N GLU A 76 18.82 9.86 -15.13
CA GLU A 76 18.66 9.75 -13.68
C GLU A 76 19.23 10.95 -12.91
N ARG A 77 19.18 10.89 -11.56
CA ARG A 77 19.54 11.98 -10.63
C ARG A 77 20.95 12.56 -10.78
N TYR A 78 21.92 11.79 -11.27
CA TYR A 78 23.29 12.25 -11.55
C TYR A 78 23.54 12.52 -13.05
N GLY A 79 22.46 12.54 -13.84
CA GLY A 79 22.49 12.80 -15.27
C GLY A 79 23.13 11.68 -16.09
N LEU A 80 23.23 10.46 -15.57
CA LEU A 80 23.56 9.28 -16.38
C LEU A 80 22.41 9.00 -17.36
N PRO A 81 22.72 8.59 -18.61
CA PRO A 81 21.69 8.17 -19.56
C PRO A 81 20.92 6.98 -18.99
N HIS A 82 19.65 7.21 -18.66
CA HIS A 82 18.76 6.19 -18.11
C HIS A 82 17.35 6.54 -18.53
N ARG A 83 16.86 5.92 -19.61
CA ARG A 83 15.56 6.24 -20.17
C ARG A 83 14.49 5.36 -19.53
N MET A 84 13.54 5.97 -18.82
CA MET A 84 12.40 5.26 -18.22
C MET A 84 11.14 5.54 -19.04
N VAL A 85 10.37 4.48 -19.30
CA VAL A 85 9.06 4.56 -19.97
C VAL A 85 7.99 3.92 -19.11
N ILE A 86 6.76 4.43 -19.20
CA ILE A 86 5.56 3.78 -18.69
C ILE A 86 4.87 3.01 -19.80
N CYS A 87 4.55 1.74 -19.57
CA CYS A 87 3.78 0.95 -20.53
C CYS A 87 2.32 1.38 -20.51
N GLU A 88 1.78 1.74 -21.68
CA GLU A 88 0.39 2.18 -21.85
C GLU A 88 -0.63 1.06 -21.63
N GLN A 89 -0.18 -0.20 -21.66
CA GLN A 89 -1.06 -1.37 -21.54
C GLN A 89 -1.15 -1.93 -20.12
N CYS A 90 -0.18 -1.66 -19.25
CA CYS A 90 -0.16 -2.25 -17.91
C CYS A 90 0.46 -1.34 -16.83
N ALA A 91 0.68 -0.07 -17.14
CA ALA A 91 1.26 0.95 -16.27
C ALA A 91 2.64 0.65 -15.67
N LEU A 92 3.25 -0.52 -15.94
CA LEU A 92 4.58 -0.86 -15.43
C LEU A 92 5.62 0.10 -16.02
N ILE A 93 6.35 0.77 -15.14
CA ILE A 93 7.46 1.64 -15.49
C ILE A 93 8.73 0.81 -15.59
N ARG A 94 9.50 1.01 -16.66
CA ARG A 94 10.70 0.23 -16.96
C ARG A 94 11.76 1.05 -17.70
N ALA A 95 13.01 0.63 -17.55
CA ALA A 95 14.12 1.14 -18.35
C ALA A 95 14.03 0.62 -19.80
N ASN A 96 14.07 1.51 -20.77
CA ASN A 96 14.09 1.16 -22.20
C ASN A 96 14.83 2.19 -23.06
N PRO A 97 16.02 1.86 -23.60
CA PRO A 97 16.75 0.61 -23.39
C PRO A 97 17.33 0.51 -21.96
N ARG A 98 17.62 -0.71 -21.50
CA ARG A 98 18.33 -0.96 -20.22
C ARG A 98 19.73 -1.51 -20.46
N MET A 99 20.60 -1.50 -19.45
CA MET A 99 21.85 -2.26 -19.53
C MET A 99 21.57 -3.76 -19.62
N ASP A 100 22.33 -4.46 -20.48
CA ASP A 100 22.27 -5.93 -20.52
C ASP A 100 22.77 -6.56 -19.21
N ALA A 101 22.49 -7.85 -19.00
CA ALA A 101 22.83 -8.53 -17.74
C ALA A 101 24.35 -8.51 -17.45
N LYS A 102 25.18 -8.63 -18.50
CA LYS A 102 26.64 -8.61 -18.39
C LYS A 102 27.16 -7.24 -17.96
N SER A 103 26.66 -6.18 -18.59
CA SER A 103 27.02 -4.79 -18.29
C SER A 103 26.52 -4.38 -16.91
N THR A 104 25.31 -4.82 -16.53
CA THR A 104 24.75 -4.63 -15.19
C THR A 104 25.66 -5.23 -14.13
N LYS A 105 26.05 -6.51 -14.28
CA LYS A 105 26.97 -7.16 -13.34
C LYS A 105 28.33 -6.44 -13.25
N ALA A 106 28.86 -5.99 -14.38
CA ALA A 106 30.12 -5.24 -14.40
C ALA A 106 30.01 -3.88 -13.70
N PHE A 107 28.91 -3.16 -13.93
CA PHE A 107 28.61 -1.88 -13.27
C PHE A 107 28.46 -2.04 -11.76
N TYR A 108 27.76 -3.07 -11.29
CA TYR A 108 27.61 -3.39 -9.87
C TYR A 108 28.95 -3.61 -9.17
N ASN A 109 29.81 -4.45 -9.77
CA ASN A 109 31.12 -4.80 -9.21
C ASN A 109 32.16 -3.66 -9.26
N THR A 110 31.86 -2.53 -9.91
CA THR A 110 32.86 -1.45 -10.11
C THR A 110 32.36 -0.07 -9.70
N GLU A 111 31.39 0.52 -10.42
CA GLU A 111 30.99 1.92 -10.19
C GLU A 111 29.75 2.11 -9.34
N TYR A 112 28.82 1.15 -9.28
CA TYR A 112 27.51 1.30 -8.64
C TYR A 112 27.60 1.87 -7.23
N ARG A 113 28.28 1.13 -6.34
CA ARG A 113 28.50 1.50 -4.94
C ARG A 113 29.38 2.74 -4.81
N LEU A 114 30.20 3.03 -5.83
CA LEU A 114 31.03 4.23 -5.81
C LEU A 114 30.26 5.52 -6.11
N ILE A 115 29.14 5.41 -6.82
CA ILE A 115 28.23 6.51 -7.18
C ILE A 115 27.18 6.72 -6.08
N ASN A 116 26.63 5.64 -5.52
CA ASN A 116 25.47 5.69 -4.60
C ASN A 116 25.82 5.90 -3.11
N LYS A 117 26.93 6.60 -2.82
CA LYS A 117 27.52 6.71 -1.46
C LYS A 117 26.76 7.57 -0.44
N ASN A 118 25.78 8.38 -0.86
CA ASN A 118 25.26 9.50 -0.08
C ASN A 118 23.79 9.36 0.34
N LEU A 119 23.18 8.19 0.17
CA LEU A 119 21.82 7.95 0.63
C LEU A 119 21.87 7.12 1.92
N ALA A 120 20.99 7.43 2.87
CA ALA A 120 20.71 6.63 4.06
C ALA A 120 20.03 5.28 3.69
N SER A 121 20.45 4.66 2.60
CA SER A 121 20.02 3.37 2.08
C SER A 121 21.22 2.40 2.12
N ARG A 122 20.95 1.09 2.06
CA ARG A 122 21.91 -0.03 2.08
C ARG A 122 22.96 -0.04 0.95
N GLU A 123 23.14 1.06 0.23
CA GLU A 123 23.77 1.14 -1.10
C GLU A 123 25.18 1.74 -1.13
N ALA A 124 25.77 2.04 0.02
CA ALA A 124 27.02 2.79 0.11
C ALA A 124 28.28 1.96 -0.24
N PRO A 125 29.47 2.59 -0.36
CA PRO A 125 30.64 1.98 -0.94
C PRO A 125 31.26 0.92 -0.03
N LEU A 126 31.67 -0.18 -0.66
CA LEU A 126 32.61 -1.18 -0.16
C LEU A 126 34.00 -0.58 0.11
N ARG A 127 34.15 0.30 1.09
CA ARG A 127 35.48 0.64 1.61
C ARG A 127 35.92 -0.50 2.53
N ASP A 128 37.20 -0.88 2.49
CA ASP A 128 37.81 -1.83 3.44
C ASP A 128 37.88 -1.29 4.88
N ARG A 129 36.98 -0.37 5.24
CA ARG A 129 36.87 0.18 6.58
C ARG A 129 35.83 -0.65 7.32
N TRP A 130 36.31 -1.44 8.26
CA TRP A 130 35.53 -2.29 9.13
C TRP A 130 34.31 -1.58 9.75
N ASP A 131 34.44 -0.29 10.07
CA ASP A 131 33.36 0.52 10.65
C ASP A 131 32.15 0.68 9.71
N ASP A 132 32.39 0.85 8.40
CA ASP A 132 31.31 1.01 7.41
C ASP A 132 30.55 -0.32 7.26
N ILE A 133 31.26 -1.45 7.13
CA ILE A 133 30.67 -2.80 7.05
C ILE A 133 29.88 -3.13 8.31
N ALA A 134 30.42 -2.83 9.50
CA ALA A 134 29.75 -3.08 10.76
C ALA A 134 28.45 -2.27 10.90
N LEU A 135 28.43 -1.01 10.47
CA LEU A 135 27.22 -0.19 10.51
C LEU A 135 26.12 -0.76 9.61
N TYR A 136 26.43 -1.11 8.36
CA TYR A 136 25.44 -1.68 7.44
C TYR A 136 24.93 -3.03 7.91
N TRP A 137 25.81 -3.88 8.45
CA TRP A 137 25.41 -5.12 9.10
C TRP A 137 24.32 -4.89 10.14
N VAL A 138 24.54 -3.94 11.07
CA VAL A 138 23.58 -3.64 12.14
C VAL A 138 22.25 -3.13 11.59
N LEU A 139 22.27 -2.32 10.52
CA LEU A 139 21.05 -1.85 9.85
C LEU A 139 20.29 -3.01 9.19
N GLU A 140 21.01 -3.95 8.55
CA GLU A 140 20.43 -5.14 7.96
C GLU A 140 19.81 -6.07 9.01
N VAL A 141 20.49 -6.28 10.14
CA VAL A 141 19.95 -7.05 11.27
C VAL A 141 18.66 -6.42 11.78
N ARG A 142 18.62 -5.11 12.00
CA ARG A 142 17.39 -4.40 12.43
C ARG A 142 16.25 -4.51 11.42
N SER A 143 16.58 -4.46 10.14
CA SER A 143 15.63 -4.72 9.07
C SER A 143 15.10 -6.16 9.14
N GLY A 144 15.98 -7.14 9.39
CA GLY A 144 15.61 -8.54 9.62
C GLY A 144 14.72 -8.74 10.85
N GLU A 145 14.98 -8.02 11.95
CA GLU A 145 14.17 -8.07 13.18
C GLU A 145 12.76 -7.55 12.92
N SER A 146 12.67 -6.45 12.18
CA SER A 146 11.40 -5.84 11.78
C SER A 146 10.61 -6.77 10.86
N LEU A 147 11.30 -7.42 9.91
CA LEU A 147 10.70 -8.41 9.01
C LEU A 147 10.24 -9.67 9.76
N LEU A 148 11.05 -10.22 10.66
CA LEU A 148 10.69 -11.37 11.48
C LEU A 148 9.44 -11.07 12.30
N LYS A 149 9.39 -9.90 12.94
CA LYS A 149 8.20 -9.44 13.67
C LYS A 149 6.99 -9.36 12.74
N ALA A 150 7.11 -8.67 11.61
CA ALA A 150 6.02 -8.52 10.65
C ALA A 150 5.52 -9.88 10.14
N TYR A 151 6.43 -10.81 9.81
CA TYR A 151 6.10 -12.17 9.39
C TYR A 151 5.32 -12.94 10.46
N LEU A 152 5.76 -12.88 11.73
CA LEU A 152 5.09 -13.54 12.85
C LEU A 152 3.70 -12.96 13.12
N GLU A 153 3.53 -11.64 12.97
CA GLU A 153 2.24 -10.95 13.09
C GLU A 153 1.22 -11.38 12.02
N GLN A 154 1.69 -11.88 10.86
CA GLN A 154 0.82 -12.48 9.85
C GLN A 154 0.27 -13.86 10.28
N GLY A 155 0.78 -14.44 11.37
CA GLY A 155 0.29 -15.69 11.94
C GLY A 155 0.79 -16.96 11.22
N HIS A 156 1.82 -16.84 10.38
CA HIS A 156 2.44 -17.98 9.73
C HIS A 156 3.30 -18.80 10.72
N PRO A 157 3.44 -20.12 10.49
CA PRO A 157 4.43 -20.91 11.22
C PRO A 157 5.83 -20.32 11.09
N PHE A 158 6.64 -20.42 12.15
CA PHE A 158 8.03 -19.99 12.10
C PHE A 158 8.76 -20.69 10.94
N PRO A 159 9.48 -19.96 10.07
CA PRO A 159 10.09 -20.53 8.88
C PRO A 159 11.33 -21.33 9.28
N LYS A 160 11.43 -22.59 8.88
CA LYS A 160 12.62 -23.41 9.17
C LYS A 160 13.73 -23.16 8.17
N THR A 161 13.37 -22.84 6.93
CA THR A 161 14.31 -22.51 5.85
C THR A 161 14.01 -21.13 5.27
N VAL A 162 15.01 -20.27 5.23
CA VAL A 162 14.93 -18.90 4.71
C VAL A 162 15.92 -18.73 3.56
N ILE A 163 15.47 -18.15 2.45
CA ILE A 163 16.34 -17.68 1.35
C ILE A 163 16.28 -16.16 1.32
N ASP A 164 17.42 -15.47 1.23
CA ASP A 164 17.50 -14.03 0.95
C ASP A 164 18.12 -13.80 -0.44
N PHE A 165 17.30 -13.33 -1.40
CA PHE A 165 17.72 -13.07 -2.77
C PHE A 165 18.20 -11.62 -2.90
N GLY A 166 19.51 -11.43 -3.08
CA GLY A 166 20.17 -10.14 -2.91
C GLY A 166 20.63 -9.92 -1.47
N CYS A 167 21.20 -10.97 -0.84
CA CYS A 167 21.45 -10.95 0.61
C CYS A 167 22.48 -9.92 1.06
N HIS A 168 23.27 -9.33 0.16
CA HIS A 168 24.35 -8.41 0.47
C HIS A 168 25.30 -9.03 1.52
N PHE A 169 25.44 -8.43 2.70
CA PHE A 169 26.25 -9.03 3.77
C PHE A 169 25.51 -10.19 4.47
N GLY A 170 24.19 -10.24 4.43
CA GLY A 170 23.39 -11.31 5.04
C GLY A 170 22.77 -10.94 6.38
N GLY A 171 22.87 -9.67 6.80
CA GLY A 171 22.35 -9.24 8.10
C GLY A 171 20.83 -9.43 8.24
N THR A 172 20.07 -9.33 7.15
CA THR A 172 18.61 -9.54 7.14
C THR A 172 18.23 -10.95 7.63
N MET A 173 19.09 -11.94 7.37
CA MET A 173 18.87 -13.34 7.75
C MET A 173 19.30 -13.65 9.19
N GLU A 174 20.08 -12.79 9.84
CA GLU A 174 20.62 -13.06 11.19
C GLU A 174 19.53 -13.35 12.22
N PRO A 175 18.46 -12.55 12.35
CA PRO A 175 17.43 -12.80 13.37
C PRO A 175 16.70 -14.13 13.15
N PHE A 176 16.56 -14.55 11.89
CA PHE A 176 16.00 -15.85 11.55
C PHE A 176 16.94 -16.99 11.92
N ARG A 177 18.24 -16.83 11.68
CA ARG A 177 19.28 -17.80 12.05
C ARG A 177 19.39 -17.97 13.56
N GLU A 178 19.43 -16.87 14.31
CA GLU A 178 19.45 -16.88 15.79
C GLU A 178 18.20 -17.55 16.38
N ALA A 179 17.04 -17.39 15.73
CA ALA A 179 15.81 -18.05 16.09
C ALA A 179 15.72 -19.52 15.61
N GLY A 180 16.75 -20.04 14.93
CA GLY A 180 16.90 -21.46 14.59
C GLY A 180 16.59 -21.83 13.12
N SER A 181 16.49 -20.86 12.22
CA SER A 181 16.30 -21.13 10.78
C SER A 181 17.60 -21.53 10.09
N GLN A 182 17.51 -22.41 9.10
CA GLN A 182 18.55 -22.61 8.10
C GLN A 182 18.45 -21.48 7.05
N CYS A 183 19.50 -20.69 6.90
CA CYS A 183 19.50 -19.52 6.01
C CYS A 183 20.43 -19.74 4.80
N TYR A 184 19.95 -19.37 3.62
CA TYR A 184 20.70 -19.36 2.36
C TYR A 184 20.66 -17.97 1.72
N GLY A 185 21.82 -17.43 1.38
CA GLY A 185 21.93 -16.17 0.64
C GLY A 185 22.12 -16.39 -0.86
N VAL A 186 21.66 -15.45 -1.69
CA VAL A 186 22.06 -15.34 -3.09
C VAL A 186 22.60 -13.94 -3.35
N GLU A 187 23.88 -13.84 -3.70
CA GLU A 187 24.57 -12.58 -3.93
C GLU A 187 25.65 -12.75 -5.01
N TYR A 188 25.69 -11.83 -5.98
CA TYR A 188 26.66 -11.86 -7.07
C TYR A 188 27.77 -10.80 -6.93
N ASP A 189 27.61 -9.80 -6.05
CA ASP A 189 28.68 -8.91 -5.64
C ASP A 189 29.70 -9.69 -4.80
N GLN A 190 30.90 -9.83 -5.36
CA GLN A 190 31.91 -10.72 -4.81
C GLN A 190 32.34 -10.33 -3.39
N LYS A 191 32.41 -9.02 -3.10
CA LYS A 191 32.88 -8.55 -1.80
C LYS A 191 31.79 -8.65 -0.73
N ALA A 192 30.54 -8.39 -1.09
CA ALA A 192 29.41 -8.60 -0.19
C ALA A 192 29.27 -10.09 0.19
N LYS A 193 29.38 -10.97 -0.81
CA LYS A 193 29.41 -12.42 -0.63
C LYS A 193 30.53 -12.87 0.32
N GLU A 194 31.76 -12.39 0.12
CA GLU A 194 32.91 -12.73 0.99
C GLU A 194 32.67 -12.33 2.46
N VAL A 195 32.04 -11.18 2.71
CA VAL A 195 31.67 -10.74 4.06
C VAL A 195 30.60 -11.65 4.67
N ALA A 196 29.60 -12.05 3.88
CA ALA A 196 28.54 -12.95 4.31
C ALA A 196 29.06 -14.35 4.66
N GLU A 197 29.91 -14.92 3.80
CA GLU A 197 30.57 -16.21 4.02
C GLU A 197 31.52 -16.15 5.23
N GLY A 198 32.22 -15.03 5.45
CA GLY A 198 33.04 -14.80 6.64
C GLY A 198 32.23 -14.74 7.94
N LYS A 199 30.91 -14.58 7.86
CA LYS A 199 29.95 -14.68 8.96
C LYS A 199 29.18 -16.00 8.98
N GLU A 200 29.71 -17.00 8.28
CA GLU A 200 29.22 -18.38 8.24
C GLU A 200 27.84 -18.55 7.58
N PHE A 201 27.42 -17.62 6.71
CA PHE A 201 26.25 -17.82 5.86
C PHE A 201 26.57 -18.69 4.64
N ASP A 202 25.62 -19.54 4.24
CA ASP A 202 25.68 -20.31 2.99
C ASP A 202 25.21 -19.44 1.82
N VAL A 203 26.14 -18.92 1.02
CA VAL A 203 25.85 -17.94 -0.04
C VAL A 203 26.16 -18.51 -1.42
N SER A 204 25.15 -18.54 -2.27
CA SER A 204 25.24 -18.94 -3.68
C SER A 204 25.32 -17.74 -4.61
N ASN A 205 25.83 -17.93 -5.84
CA ASN A 205 25.93 -16.84 -6.81
C ASN A 205 24.60 -16.61 -7.55
N THR A 206 23.80 -17.67 -7.69
CA THR A 206 22.56 -17.66 -8.47
C THR A 206 21.46 -18.47 -7.77
N LEU A 207 20.20 -18.19 -8.13
CA LEU A 207 19.06 -19.01 -7.71
C LEU A 207 19.18 -20.46 -8.23
N ASP A 208 19.78 -20.65 -9.42
CA ASP A 208 19.96 -21.97 -10.03
C ASP A 208 20.86 -22.89 -9.18
N ASP A 209 21.87 -22.33 -8.50
CA ASP A 209 22.72 -23.08 -7.58
C ASP A 209 21.89 -23.73 -6.44
N LEU A 210 20.94 -22.97 -5.87
CA LEU A 210 20.04 -23.48 -4.82
C LEU A 210 19.02 -24.48 -5.37
N ILE A 211 18.50 -24.25 -6.59
CA ILE A 211 17.60 -25.19 -7.27
C ILE A 211 18.28 -26.53 -7.50
N ASN A 212 19.52 -26.52 -8.00
CA ASN A 212 20.30 -27.72 -8.28
C ASN A 212 20.64 -28.51 -7.00
N ARG A 213 20.71 -27.82 -5.86
CA ARG A 213 20.88 -28.42 -4.53
C ARG A 213 19.57 -28.96 -3.94
N GLY A 214 18.43 -28.75 -4.60
CA GLY A 214 17.12 -29.19 -4.14
C GLY A 214 16.58 -28.40 -2.95
N VAL A 215 17.06 -27.17 -2.73
CA VAL A 215 16.62 -26.33 -1.61
C VAL A 215 15.15 -25.95 -1.77
N LYS A 216 14.40 -25.98 -0.66
CA LYS A 216 13.02 -25.49 -0.55
C LYS A 216 12.90 -24.58 0.67
N ALA A 217 12.30 -23.41 0.50
CA ALA A 217 12.23 -22.39 1.54
C ALA A 217 10.81 -22.12 2.02
N ASP A 218 10.65 -21.99 3.32
CA ASP A 218 9.40 -21.57 3.97
C ASP A 218 9.20 -20.05 3.84
N LEU A 219 10.30 -19.29 3.76
CA LEU A 219 10.32 -17.85 3.50
C LEU A 219 11.39 -17.51 2.46
N ILE A 220 11.01 -16.79 1.41
CA ILE A 220 11.93 -16.16 0.46
C ILE A 220 11.84 -14.65 0.63
N ILE A 221 12.96 -14.00 0.91
CA ILE A 221 13.10 -12.57 1.09
C ILE A 221 13.63 -11.97 -0.22
N MET A 222 12.94 -10.95 -0.72
CA MET A 222 13.31 -10.16 -1.89
C MET A 222 13.29 -8.69 -1.50
N GLN A 223 14.34 -8.22 -0.82
CA GLN A 223 14.44 -6.84 -0.34
C GLN A 223 15.43 -6.06 -1.22
N ASP A 224 14.99 -4.96 -1.82
CA ASP A 224 15.80 -4.14 -2.76
C ASP A 224 16.39 -4.96 -3.91
N ILE A 225 15.59 -5.81 -4.54
CA ILE A 225 16.06 -6.69 -5.63
C ILE A 225 15.15 -6.71 -6.86
N ILE A 226 13.82 -6.64 -6.69
CA ILE A 226 12.87 -6.86 -7.78
C ILE A 226 12.95 -5.77 -8.87
N GLU A 227 13.21 -4.54 -8.46
CA GLU A 227 13.46 -3.38 -9.33
C GLU A 227 14.76 -3.49 -10.13
N HIS A 228 15.72 -4.29 -9.64
CA HIS A 228 17.03 -4.47 -10.23
C HIS A 228 17.11 -5.65 -11.20
N LEU A 229 16.11 -6.53 -11.20
CA LEU A 229 16.11 -7.71 -12.06
C LEU A 229 16.21 -7.33 -13.54
N THR A 230 16.89 -8.18 -14.30
CA THR A 230 16.97 -8.04 -15.76
C THR A 230 16.02 -9.01 -16.47
N ASP A 231 15.78 -10.18 -15.87
CA ASP A 231 14.79 -11.17 -16.30
C ASP A 231 13.73 -11.40 -15.20
N LEU A 232 12.82 -10.43 -15.09
CA LEU A 232 11.74 -10.44 -14.10
C LEU A 232 10.91 -11.73 -14.14
N ARG A 233 10.61 -12.25 -15.34
CA ARG A 233 9.80 -13.47 -15.50
C ARG A 233 10.60 -14.71 -15.13
N GLY A 234 11.83 -14.86 -15.64
CA GLY A 234 12.66 -16.02 -15.37
C GLY A 234 13.03 -16.14 -13.89
N ASP A 235 13.39 -15.03 -13.24
CA ASP A 235 13.73 -15.05 -11.81
C ASP A 235 12.50 -15.36 -10.94
N LEU A 236 11.32 -14.79 -11.22
CA LEU A 236 10.10 -15.14 -10.49
C LEU A 236 9.67 -16.61 -10.70
N GLN A 237 9.97 -17.22 -11.85
CA GLN A 237 9.79 -18.67 -12.05
C GLN A 237 10.71 -19.49 -11.15
N LYS A 238 11.98 -19.08 -10.99
CA LYS A 238 12.94 -19.72 -10.10
C LYS A 238 12.54 -19.57 -8.63
N ILE A 239 12.06 -18.38 -8.24
CA ILE A 239 11.47 -18.14 -6.91
C ILE A 239 10.32 -19.11 -6.66
N ASN A 240 9.42 -19.28 -7.64
CA ASN A 240 8.35 -20.27 -7.52
C ASN A 240 8.91 -21.69 -7.38
N MET A 241 9.97 -22.08 -8.08
CA MET A 241 10.59 -23.39 -7.92
C MET A 241 11.23 -23.59 -6.54
N LEU A 242 11.78 -22.56 -5.92
CA LEU A 242 12.43 -22.64 -4.60
C LEU A 242 11.44 -22.60 -3.43
N LEU A 243 10.23 -22.11 -3.64
CA LEU A 243 9.25 -21.96 -2.57
C LEU A 243 8.73 -23.33 -2.09
N ALA A 244 8.67 -23.56 -0.78
CA ALA A 244 8.06 -24.74 -0.19
C ALA A 244 6.52 -24.71 -0.33
N GLU A 245 5.86 -25.84 -0.05
CA GLU A 245 4.40 -25.86 0.08
C GLU A 245 3.99 -25.02 1.31
N GLY A 246 3.02 -24.12 1.14
CA GLY A 246 2.65 -23.14 2.18
C GLY A 246 3.70 -22.06 2.45
N GLY A 247 4.78 -22.00 1.66
CA GLY A 247 5.83 -20.99 1.80
C GLY A 247 5.36 -19.59 1.45
N VAL A 248 6.09 -18.60 1.98
CA VAL A 248 5.81 -17.17 1.85
C VAL A 248 6.94 -16.47 1.10
N ILE A 249 6.59 -15.48 0.28
CA ILE A 249 7.56 -14.55 -0.31
C ILE A 249 7.35 -13.18 0.33
N HIS A 250 8.40 -12.57 0.83
CA HIS A 250 8.42 -11.16 1.21
C HIS A 250 9.07 -10.36 0.09
N VAL A 251 8.41 -9.29 -0.37
CA VAL A 251 8.98 -8.34 -1.32
C VAL A 251 8.98 -6.95 -0.71
N TRP A 252 10.12 -6.28 -0.76
CA TRP A 252 10.26 -4.86 -0.47
C TRP A 252 11.05 -4.14 -1.55
N THR A 253 10.51 -3.05 -2.08
CA THR A 253 11.18 -2.13 -3.03
C THR A 253 10.59 -0.73 -2.87
N PRO A 254 11.31 0.36 -3.16
CA PRO A 254 10.72 1.70 -3.11
C PRO A 254 9.48 1.84 -4.02
N GLY A 255 8.30 1.96 -3.43
CA GLY A 255 7.05 2.17 -4.17
C GLY A 255 6.93 3.58 -4.79
N LEU A 256 6.33 3.65 -5.99
CA LEU A 256 6.13 4.90 -6.74
C LEU A 256 5.33 5.93 -5.95
N PHE A 257 4.34 5.47 -5.19
CA PHE A 257 3.48 6.30 -4.35
C PHE A 257 3.87 6.25 -2.86
N GLY A 258 4.99 5.61 -2.53
CA GLY A 258 5.53 5.57 -1.18
C GLY A 258 6.01 6.93 -0.69
N PRO A 259 6.26 7.09 0.64
CA PRO A 259 6.66 8.35 1.27
C PRO A 259 8.07 8.82 0.88
N THR A 260 8.73 8.16 -0.06
CA THR A 260 9.99 8.61 -0.66
C THR A 260 9.84 10.03 -1.21
N ARG A 261 10.35 10.99 -0.43
CA ARG A 261 10.20 12.44 -0.63
C ARG A 261 10.86 12.98 -1.91
N GLN A 262 11.59 12.15 -2.67
CA GLN A 262 12.25 12.58 -3.90
C GLN A 262 12.11 11.54 -5.01
N VAL A 263 11.43 11.91 -6.11
CA VAL A 263 11.31 11.12 -7.36
C VAL A 263 12.69 10.68 -7.88
N SER A 264 13.72 11.50 -7.66
CA SER A 264 15.11 11.24 -8.09
C SER A 264 15.73 9.99 -7.47
N ASN A 265 15.19 9.47 -6.37
CA ASN A 265 15.68 8.24 -5.75
C ASN A 265 15.04 6.97 -6.33
N LEU A 266 13.88 7.10 -6.99
CA LEU A 266 13.16 5.99 -7.61
C LEU A 266 13.84 5.52 -8.91
N PHE A 267 14.40 6.46 -9.67
CA PHE A 267 14.93 6.18 -11.00
C PHE A 267 16.45 6.18 -11.01
N GLN A 268 17.07 5.17 -10.41
CA GLN A 268 18.52 4.95 -10.50
C GLN A 268 18.88 4.19 -11.76
N LEU A 269 20.11 4.36 -12.27
CA LEU A 269 20.60 3.58 -13.42
C LEU A 269 20.51 2.05 -13.21
N ALA A 270 20.59 1.57 -11.96
CA ALA A 270 20.44 0.16 -11.64
C ALA A 270 18.98 -0.31 -11.52
N HIS A 271 18.02 0.61 -11.45
CA HIS A 271 16.59 0.28 -11.35
C HIS A 271 16.06 0.09 -12.77
N ASN A 272 15.84 -1.17 -13.14
CA ASN A 272 15.25 -1.55 -14.42
C ASN A 272 13.74 -1.44 -14.42
N PHE A 273 13.11 -1.52 -13.24
CA PHE A 273 11.67 -1.40 -13.06
C PHE A 273 11.36 -0.40 -11.95
N GLN A 274 10.16 0.20 -12.02
CA GLN A 274 9.58 0.97 -10.93
C GLN A 274 8.14 0.52 -10.75
N PHE A 275 7.77 0.16 -9.53
CA PHE A 275 6.47 -0.39 -9.19
C PHE A 275 5.64 0.60 -8.36
N CYS A 276 4.32 0.48 -8.48
CA CYS A 276 3.33 0.81 -7.45
C CYS A 276 2.69 -0.51 -6.98
N GLY A 277 1.85 -0.48 -5.94
CA GLY A 277 1.19 -1.70 -5.45
C GLY A 277 0.46 -2.46 -6.57
N HIS A 278 -0.29 -1.74 -7.41
CA HIS A 278 -1.07 -2.33 -8.49
C HIS A 278 -0.23 -2.99 -9.61
N THR A 279 0.90 -2.39 -9.98
CA THR A 279 1.77 -2.97 -11.02
C THR A 279 2.57 -4.16 -10.48
N LEU A 280 2.95 -4.14 -9.20
CA LEU A 280 3.56 -5.31 -8.57
C LEU A 280 2.56 -6.47 -8.44
N ASP A 281 1.33 -6.19 -8.01
CA ASP A 281 0.27 -7.21 -7.95
C ASP A 281 0.05 -7.85 -9.31
N TYR A 282 -0.13 -7.06 -10.37
CA TYR A 282 -0.24 -7.59 -11.74
C TYR A 282 0.92 -8.53 -12.13
N VAL A 283 2.17 -8.14 -11.85
CA VAL A 283 3.35 -8.97 -12.15
C VAL A 283 3.34 -10.26 -11.34
N MET A 284 3.24 -10.18 -10.02
CA MET A 284 3.29 -11.34 -9.13
C MET A 284 2.10 -12.28 -9.37
N ASN A 285 0.91 -11.73 -9.60
CA ASN A 285 -0.32 -12.45 -9.93
C ASN A 285 -0.20 -13.21 -11.25
N SER A 286 0.49 -12.62 -12.24
CA SER A 286 0.82 -13.26 -13.53
C SER A 286 1.84 -14.41 -13.39
N MET A 287 2.61 -14.41 -12.30
CA MET A 287 3.60 -15.44 -11.99
C MET A 287 3.09 -16.53 -11.06
N GLY A 288 1.79 -16.53 -10.74
CA GLY A 288 1.14 -17.57 -9.93
C GLY A 288 1.14 -17.30 -8.43
N PHE A 289 1.40 -16.06 -8.02
CA PHE A 289 1.34 -15.64 -6.63
C PHE A 289 0.10 -14.79 -6.34
N GLU A 290 -0.35 -14.74 -5.10
CA GLU A 290 -1.37 -13.79 -4.65
C GLU A 290 -0.88 -13.07 -3.38
N PRO A 291 -1.14 -11.76 -3.25
CA PRO A 291 -0.75 -11.03 -2.06
C PRO A 291 -1.75 -11.33 -0.94
N PHE A 292 -1.24 -11.64 0.25
CA PHE A 292 -2.05 -11.53 1.47
C PHE A 292 -1.72 -10.26 2.27
N PHE A 293 -0.64 -9.56 1.90
CA PHE A 293 -0.30 -8.22 2.34
C PHE A 293 0.43 -7.48 1.22
N LEU A 294 0.08 -6.22 0.97
CA LEU A 294 0.74 -5.36 -0.02
C LEU A 294 0.29 -3.93 0.22
N ASP A 295 1.24 -3.02 0.42
CA ASP A 295 1.00 -1.57 0.52
C ASP A 295 1.68 -0.78 -0.63
N GLU A 296 1.49 0.54 -0.66
CA GLU A 296 2.06 1.44 -1.68
C GLU A 296 3.51 1.87 -1.39
N VAL A 297 4.05 1.53 -0.22
CA VAL A 297 5.50 1.55 0.02
C VAL A 297 6.14 0.27 -0.55
N ILE A 298 5.31 -0.68 -0.98
CA ILE A 298 5.66 -2.00 -1.50
C ILE A 298 6.35 -2.86 -0.45
N SER A 299 5.94 -2.74 0.81
CA SER A 299 6.09 -3.84 1.76
C SER A 299 5.00 -4.87 1.51
N SER A 300 5.36 -6.12 1.22
CA SER A 300 4.39 -7.10 0.74
C SER A 300 4.74 -8.54 1.10
N PHE A 301 3.71 -9.34 1.30
CA PHE A 301 3.80 -10.77 1.51
C PHE A 301 2.87 -11.54 0.56
N TRP A 302 3.41 -12.59 -0.03
CA TRP A 302 2.78 -13.35 -1.11
C TRP A 302 2.82 -14.84 -0.82
N ARG A 303 1.85 -15.55 -1.36
CA ARG A 303 1.79 -17.02 -1.37
C ARG A 303 1.46 -17.52 -2.78
N ARG A 304 1.62 -18.82 -3.03
CA ARG A 304 1.12 -19.42 -4.27
C ARG A 304 -0.40 -19.33 -4.32
N LYS A 305 -0.93 -19.07 -5.52
CA LYS A 305 -2.35 -19.27 -5.82
C LYS A 305 -2.73 -20.75 -5.69
N GLU A 306 -3.96 -21.00 -5.26
CA GLU A 306 -4.51 -22.35 -5.14
C GLU A 306 -5.75 -22.54 -6.03
N GLY A 307 -5.97 -23.78 -6.49
CA GLY A 307 -7.22 -24.16 -7.16
C GLY A 307 -7.54 -23.37 -8.44
N ARG A 308 -8.75 -22.82 -8.52
CA ARG A 308 -9.29 -22.17 -9.73
C ARG A 308 -8.57 -20.86 -10.10
N GLU A 309 -7.86 -20.24 -9.17
CA GLU A 309 -7.17 -18.96 -9.36
C GLU A 309 -5.95 -19.05 -10.29
N LEU A 310 -5.37 -20.25 -10.43
CA LEU A 310 -4.27 -20.52 -11.37
C LEU A 310 -4.66 -20.29 -12.83
N ALA A 311 -5.95 -20.41 -13.16
CA ALA A 311 -6.46 -20.25 -14.52
C ALA A 311 -6.89 -18.81 -14.84
N MET A 312 -6.95 -17.91 -13.84
CA MET A 312 -7.35 -16.52 -14.06
C MET A 312 -6.19 -15.70 -14.61
N VAL A 313 -6.43 -15.04 -15.74
CA VAL A 313 -5.53 -14.02 -16.27
C VAL A 313 -5.69 -12.75 -15.43
N PRO A 314 -4.63 -12.23 -14.80
CA PRO A 314 -4.72 -11.01 -14.01
C PRO A 314 -5.10 -9.82 -14.89
N LEU A 315 -5.96 -8.95 -14.39
CA LEU A 315 -6.31 -7.70 -15.08
C LEU A 315 -5.08 -6.78 -15.12
N LYS A 316 -4.82 -6.17 -16.28
CA LYS A 316 -3.75 -5.18 -16.41
C LYS A 316 -4.20 -3.88 -15.75
N PRO A 317 -3.37 -3.23 -14.91
CA PRO A 317 -3.72 -2.02 -14.18
C PRO A 317 -3.58 -0.77 -15.08
N THR A 318 -4.25 -0.80 -16.23
CA THR A 318 -4.12 0.20 -17.31
C THR A 318 -4.59 1.58 -16.86
N GLU A 319 -5.60 1.61 -16.01
CA GLU A 319 -6.15 2.81 -15.39
C GLU A 319 -5.14 3.59 -14.53
N TRP A 320 -4.02 2.97 -14.15
CA TRP A 320 -2.95 3.61 -13.39
C TRP A 320 -1.94 4.37 -14.24
N VAL A 321 -2.05 4.36 -15.57
CA VAL A 321 -1.13 5.09 -16.46
C VAL A 321 -1.23 6.59 -16.22
N GLU A 322 -2.42 7.16 -16.35
CA GLU A 322 -2.65 8.60 -16.20
C GLU A 322 -2.35 9.08 -14.77
N TYR A 323 -2.80 8.32 -13.78
CA TYR A 323 -2.52 8.63 -12.38
C TYR A 323 -1.02 8.64 -12.07
N SER A 324 -0.26 7.64 -12.55
CA SER A 324 1.19 7.60 -12.41
C SER A 324 1.88 8.82 -13.04
N LEU A 325 1.45 9.24 -14.23
CA LEU A 325 1.99 10.41 -14.93
C LEU A 325 1.67 11.72 -14.19
N ASP A 326 0.44 11.85 -13.67
CA ASP A 326 0.03 13.00 -12.86
C ASP A 326 0.90 13.11 -11.59
N GLN A 327 1.16 12.00 -10.90
CA GLN A 327 2.02 11.95 -9.70
C GLN A 327 3.47 12.35 -9.99
N LEU A 328 3.99 11.93 -11.14
CA LEU A 328 5.36 12.20 -11.56
C LEU A 328 5.55 13.65 -12.02
N SER A 329 4.51 14.27 -12.58
CA SER A 329 4.52 15.67 -13.01
C SER A 329 4.29 16.66 -11.86
N ASN A 330 3.41 16.34 -10.90
CA ASN A 330 3.03 17.20 -9.77
C ASN A 330 3.87 16.95 -8.50
N LYS A 331 5.19 17.13 -8.60
CA LYS A 331 6.18 16.80 -7.54
C LYS A 331 5.96 17.48 -6.19
N MET A 332 5.26 18.62 -6.14
CA MET A 332 5.00 19.42 -4.92
C MET A 332 3.56 19.29 -4.40
N GLN A 333 2.65 18.68 -5.18
CA GLN A 333 1.22 18.54 -4.87
C GLN A 333 0.73 17.15 -5.34
N ARG A 334 1.34 16.10 -4.79
CA ARG A 334 0.94 14.72 -5.10
C ARG A 334 -0.46 14.45 -4.56
N LYS A 335 -1.37 13.96 -5.40
CA LYS A 335 -2.67 13.42 -4.92
C LYS A 335 -2.37 12.20 -4.05
N LEU A 336 -3.09 12.01 -2.95
CA LEU A 336 -2.89 10.82 -2.12
C LEU A 336 -3.27 9.57 -2.93
N PRO A 337 -2.46 8.50 -2.92
CA PRO A 337 -2.85 7.22 -3.50
C PRO A 337 -4.09 6.67 -2.78
N LEU A 338 -4.78 5.73 -3.43
CA LEU A 338 -5.77 4.90 -2.75
C LEU A 338 -5.07 4.18 -1.59
N PHE A 339 -5.34 4.60 -0.35
CA PHE A 339 -4.80 3.95 0.84
C PHE A 339 -5.45 2.58 1.00
N LYS A 340 -4.62 1.54 1.17
CA LYS A 340 -5.12 0.21 1.52
C LYS A 340 -5.24 0.11 3.05
N SER A 341 -6.43 -0.20 3.55
CA SER A 341 -6.65 -0.38 4.99
C SER A 341 -6.09 -1.72 5.47
N ILE A 342 -5.26 -1.69 6.51
CA ILE A 342 -4.82 -2.91 7.19
C ILE A 342 -5.66 -3.05 8.46
N CYS A 343 -6.28 -4.21 8.65
CA CYS A 343 -7.01 -4.50 9.88
C CYS A 343 -6.02 -4.60 11.04
N LYS A 344 -6.29 -3.92 12.16
CA LYS A 344 -5.44 -3.98 13.36
C LYS A 344 -5.41 -5.35 14.05
N PHE A 345 -6.34 -6.24 13.70
CA PHE A 345 -6.41 -7.60 14.22
C PHE A 345 -5.77 -8.58 13.24
N THR A 346 -4.99 -9.51 13.76
CA THR A 346 -4.28 -10.48 12.92
C THR A 346 -5.26 -11.34 12.13
N ARG A 347 -4.84 -11.86 10.97
CA ARG A 347 -5.69 -12.74 10.16
C ARG A 347 -6.09 -14.00 10.93
N ARG A 348 -5.16 -14.53 11.74
CA ARG A 348 -5.40 -15.69 12.62
C ARG A 348 -6.50 -15.42 13.64
N GLU A 349 -6.42 -14.31 14.38
CA GLU A 349 -7.46 -13.95 15.35
C GLU A 349 -8.83 -13.81 14.68
N ARG A 350 -8.88 -13.19 13.50
CA ARG A 350 -10.13 -13.05 12.73
C ARG A 350 -10.69 -14.40 12.33
N TYR A 351 -9.87 -15.33 11.83
CA TYR A 351 -10.33 -16.68 11.49
C TYR A 351 -10.84 -17.46 12.71
N ASP A 352 -10.15 -17.34 13.85
CA ASP A 352 -10.59 -17.98 15.10
C ASP A 352 -11.95 -17.43 15.54
N TYR A 353 -12.19 -16.12 15.39
CA TYR A 353 -13.49 -15.50 15.66
C TYR A 353 -14.57 -15.94 14.68
N ILE A 354 -14.29 -15.96 13.38
CA ILE A 354 -15.25 -16.46 12.37
C ILE A 354 -15.68 -17.89 12.72
N LYS A 355 -14.72 -18.75 13.04
CA LYS A 355 -14.98 -20.15 13.41
C LYS A 355 -15.81 -20.27 14.68
N GLU A 356 -15.53 -19.46 15.70
CA GLU A 356 -16.32 -19.45 16.94
C GLU A 356 -17.73 -18.91 16.71
N ASN A 357 -17.86 -17.81 15.97
CA ASN A 357 -19.13 -17.13 15.73
C ASN A 357 -20.09 -17.97 14.91
N CYS A 358 -19.59 -18.73 13.93
CA CYS A 358 -20.41 -19.63 13.11
C CYS A 358 -21.09 -20.74 13.94
N LYS A 359 -20.59 -21.08 15.14
CA LYS A 359 -21.23 -22.07 16.05
C LYS A 359 -22.56 -21.58 16.62
N ASN A 360 -22.84 -20.27 16.55
CA ASN A 360 -24.11 -19.72 17.03
C ASN A 360 -25.28 -20.01 16.06
N HIS A 361 -25.00 -20.52 14.85
CA HIS A 361 -26.01 -20.83 13.82
C HIS A 361 -27.00 -19.67 13.55
N ILE A 362 -26.49 -18.45 13.59
CA ILE A 362 -27.26 -17.24 13.25
C ILE A 362 -27.51 -17.21 11.74
N PRO A 363 -28.74 -16.91 11.27
CA PRO A 363 -29.06 -16.76 9.85
C PRO A 363 -28.09 -15.85 9.08
N ASP A 364 -27.90 -16.12 7.78
CA ASP A 364 -27.12 -15.23 6.91
C ASP A 364 -27.93 -13.97 6.55
N LEU A 365 -27.24 -12.83 6.36
CA LEU A 365 -27.84 -11.56 5.95
C LEU A 365 -28.76 -11.67 4.72
N GLN A 366 -28.48 -12.61 3.81
CA GLN A 366 -29.30 -12.88 2.63
C GLN A 366 -30.80 -13.05 2.97
N GLU A 367 -31.12 -13.58 4.16
CA GLU A 367 -32.51 -13.78 4.57
C GLU A 367 -33.31 -12.47 4.70
N ILE A 368 -32.65 -11.32 4.83
CA ILE A 368 -33.30 -10.00 4.95
C ILE A 368 -32.85 -8.97 3.92
N THR A 369 -32.04 -9.39 2.94
CA THR A 369 -31.68 -8.59 1.77
C THR A 369 -32.94 -8.11 1.04
N GLU A 370 -32.95 -6.84 0.62
CA GLU A 370 -34.04 -6.20 -0.16
C GLU A 370 -35.44 -6.25 0.49
N LYS A 371 -35.54 -6.45 1.81
CA LYS A 371 -36.84 -6.46 2.52
C LYS A 371 -37.34 -5.08 2.94
N TYR A 372 -36.53 -4.04 2.77
CA TYR A 372 -36.82 -2.67 3.20
C TYR A 372 -36.75 -1.70 2.02
N HIS A 373 -37.24 -0.47 2.22
CA HIS A 373 -37.27 0.54 1.18
C HIS A 373 -37.29 1.96 1.77
N GLY A 374 -36.89 2.94 0.97
CA GLY A 374 -36.97 4.37 1.32
C GLY A 374 -35.78 4.86 2.14
N SER A 375 -36.06 5.68 3.15
CA SER A 375 -35.04 6.41 3.92
C SER A 375 -34.50 5.64 5.12
N LEU A 376 -33.21 5.81 5.41
CA LEU A 376 -32.51 5.25 6.56
C LEU A 376 -31.59 6.30 7.20
N ILE A 377 -31.65 6.41 8.53
CA ILE A 377 -30.72 7.22 9.32
C ILE A 377 -29.52 6.36 9.71
N VAL A 378 -28.32 6.79 9.34
CA VAL A 378 -27.06 6.14 9.73
C VAL A 378 -26.39 6.94 10.84
N VAL A 379 -26.15 6.32 12.00
CA VAL A 379 -25.50 6.96 13.16
C VAL A 379 -24.09 6.39 13.37
N GLY A 380 -23.09 7.17 12.95
CA GLY A 380 -21.67 6.95 13.22
C GLY A 380 -21.20 7.51 14.56
N GLY A 381 -19.90 7.40 14.86
CA GLY A 381 -19.33 7.73 16.18
C GLY A 381 -18.64 9.09 16.30
N GLY A 382 -18.71 9.93 15.27
CA GLY A 382 -18.08 11.25 15.24
C GLY A 382 -18.79 12.29 16.11
N PRO A 383 -18.08 13.34 16.57
CA PRO A 383 -18.63 14.38 17.45
C PRO A 383 -19.85 15.14 16.92
N SER A 384 -20.10 15.19 15.60
CA SER A 384 -21.27 15.90 15.07
C SER A 384 -22.61 15.31 15.52
N VAL A 385 -22.63 14.07 16.03
CA VAL A 385 -23.85 13.46 16.57
C VAL A 385 -24.46 14.27 17.72
N ASP A 386 -23.64 14.95 18.52
CA ASP A 386 -24.13 15.77 19.63
C ASP A 386 -24.83 17.04 19.12
N THR A 387 -24.25 17.70 18.12
CA THR A 387 -24.81 18.92 17.53
C THR A 387 -26.04 18.65 16.66
N GLU A 388 -26.08 17.48 16.01
CA GLU A 388 -27.15 17.09 15.09
C GLU A 388 -28.24 16.22 15.75
N LEU A 389 -28.17 16.01 17.06
CA LEU A 389 -29.16 15.21 17.80
C LEU A 389 -30.61 15.68 17.57
N PRO A 390 -30.95 16.98 17.60
CA PRO A 390 -32.31 17.44 17.32
C PRO A 390 -32.78 17.07 15.91
N THR A 391 -31.88 17.12 14.92
CA THR A 391 -32.15 16.72 13.54
C THR A 391 -32.45 15.22 13.46
N MET A 392 -31.63 14.38 14.10
CA MET A 392 -31.84 12.94 14.15
C MET A 392 -33.18 12.59 14.82
N GLN A 393 -33.51 13.23 15.94
CA GLN A 393 -34.77 12.99 16.66
C GLN A 393 -35.98 13.39 15.82
N LYS A 394 -35.89 14.49 15.06
CA LYS A 394 -36.95 14.90 14.15
C LYS A 394 -37.17 13.86 13.05
N LEU A 395 -36.11 13.43 12.37
CA LEU A 395 -36.21 12.43 11.29
C LEU A 395 -36.74 11.09 11.80
N HIS A 396 -36.29 10.66 12.98
CA HIS A 396 -36.78 9.44 13.62
C HIS A 396 -38.27 9.56 14.01
N ALA A 397 -38.69 10.71 14.55
CA ALA A 397 -40.09 10.98 14.86
C ALA A 397 -41.00 11.02 13.61
N GLU A 398 -40.44 11.30 12.44
CA GLU A 398 -41.12 11.18 11.14
C GLU A 398 -41.24 9.71 10.65
N GLY A 399 -40.77 8.75 11.46
CA GLY A 399 -40.88 7.31 11.20
C GLY A 399 -39.71 6.73 10.41
N MET A 400 -38.60 7.47 10.26
CA MET A 400 -37.42 6.95 9.57
C MET A 400 -36.68 5.94 10.47
N PRO A 401 -36.35 4.74 9.94
CA PRO A 401 -35.58 3.76 10.68
C PRO A 401 -34.15 4.23 10.91
N VAL A 402 -33.52 3.68 11.96
CA VAL A 402 -32.15 4.02 12.38
C VAL A 402 -31.27 2.77 12.33
N ILE A 403 -30.13 2.88 11.64
CA ILE A 403 -28.99 1.97 11.78
C ILE A 403 -27.89 2.67 12.59
N ALA A 404 -27.56 2.11 13.76
CA ALA A 404 -26.47 2.59 14.59
C ALA A 404 -25.26 1.67 14.47
N ILE A 405 -24.05 2.24 14.45
CA ILE A 405 -22.85 1.43 14.70
C ILE A 405 -22.87 0.93 16.14
N SER A 406 -22.32 -0.25 16.39
CA SER A 406 -22.34 -0.93 17.70
C SER A 406 -22.02 -0.04 18.91
N ARG A 407 -21.01 0.82 18.81
CA ARG A 407 -20.62 1.74 19.90
C ARG A 407 -21.63 2.85 20.19
N MET A 408 -22.45 3.21 19.21
CA MET A 408 -23.47 4.24 19.35
C MET A 408 -24.81 3.71 19.83
N TYR A 409 -24.93 2.38 20.03
CA TYR A 409 -26.16 1.79 20.49
C TYR A 409 -26.66 2.38 21.84
N PRO A 410 -25.83 2.51 22.89
CA PRO A 410 -26.28 3.14 24.14
C PRO A 410 -26.65 4.61 23.99
N PHE A 411 -25.93 5.34 23.14
CA PHE A 411 -26.23 6.74 22.85
C PHE A 411 -27.62 6.87 22.21
N CYS A 412 -27.91 6.05 21.21
CA CYS A 412 -29.19 6.02 20.52
C CYS A 412 -30.34 5.73 21.49
N ILE A 413 -30.22 4.70 22.34
CA ILE A 413 -31.23 4.37 23.35
C ILE A 413 -31.43 5.52 24.34
N LYS A 414 -30.35 6.08 24.90
CA LYS A 414 -30.41 7.15 25.90
C LYS A 414 -31.13 8.41 25.38
N ASN A 415 -30.99 8.69 24.08
CA ASN A 415 -31.52 9.90 23.46
C ASN A 415 -32.84 9.69 22.68
N GLY A 416 -33.52 8.56 22.88
CA GLY A 416 -34.81 8.30 22.23
C GLY A 416 -34.73 8.03 20.73
N LEU A 417 -33.57 7.57 20.24
CA LEU A 417 -33.31 7.14 18.87
C LEU A 417 -33.18 5.61 18.82
N GLY A 418 -34.09 4.88 19.48
CA GLY A 418 -33.98 3.43 19.62
C GLY A 418 -33.77 2.77 18.27
N PRO A 419 -32.59 2.16 18.00
CA PRO A 419 -32.24 1.78 16.65
C PRO A 419 -32.99 0.53 16.20
N ASP A 420 -33.49 0.56 14.97
CA ASP A 420 -34.07 -0.59 14.29
C ASP A 420 -32.99 -1.61 13.92
N PHE A 421 -31.80 -1.12 13.59
CA PHE A 421 -30.64 -1.93 13.24
C PHE A 421 -29.40 -1.53 14.02
N VAL A 422 -28.61 -2.51 14.43
CA VAL A 422 -27.26 -2.30 14.99
C VAL A 422 -26.25 -3.09 14.17
N ALA A 423 -25.28 -2.39 13.58
CA ALA A 423 -24.20 -2.99 12.81
C ALA A 423 -22.93 -3.15 13.65
N SER A 424 -22.35 -4.34 13.66
CA SER A 424 -21.09 -4.63 14.35
C SER A 424 -20.07 -5.27 13.41
N MET A 425 -18.80 -4.86 13.54
CA MET A 425 -17.65 -5.44 12.83
C MET A 425 -16.38 -5.51 13.70
N ASP A 426 -16.37 -4.88 14.88
CA ASP A 426 -15.15 -4.73 15.67
C ASP A 426 -14.88 -5.95 16.55
N SER A 427 -13.60 -6.20 16.76
CA SER A 427 -13.08 -7.24 17.63
C SER A 427 -12.67 -6.70 19.02
N SER A 428 -12.89 -5.41 19.28
CA SER A 428 -12.45 -4.73 20.51
C SER A 428 -13.35 -4.98 21.74
N VAL A 429 -12.77 -4.86 22.94
CA VAL A 429 -13.44 -5.15 24.24
C VAL A 429 -14.47 -4.07 24.60
N GLU A 430 -14.22 -2.82 24.19
CA GLU A 430 -14.99 -1.64 24.58
C GLU A 430 -16.44 -1.69 24.09
N GLN A 431 -16.76 -2.59 23.15
CA GLN A 431 -18.11 -2.76 22.62
C GLN A 431 -19.04 -3.53 23.55
N GLU A 432 -18.50 -4.34 24.47
CA GLU A 432 -19.30 -5.22 25.32
C GLU A 432 -20.29 -4.46 26.21
N GLU A 433 -19.92 -3.25 26.66
CA GLU A 433 -20.81 -2.39 27.46
C GLU A 433 -22.08 -2.04 26.69
N GLY A 434 -21.94 -1.81 25.38
CA GLY A 434 -23.07 -1.46 24.51
C GLY A 434 -24.07 -2.59 24.28
N PHE A 435 -23.67 -3.83 24.54
CA PHE A 435 -24.49 -5.03 24.37
C PHE A 435 -25.01 -5.62 25.70
N LYS A 436 -24.87 -4.89 26.81
CA LYS A 436 -25.45 -5.31 28.10
C LYS A 436 -26.96 -5.03 28.19
N ASN A 437 -27.41 -3.91 27.63
CA ASN A 437 -28.79 -3.45 27.70
C ASN A 437 -29.33 -3.17 26.29
N ILE A 438 -29.66 -4.25 25.58
CA ILE A 438 -30.15 -4.18 24.20
C ILE A 438 -31.69 -4.19 24.15
N ASN A 439 -32.25 -3.61 23.09
CA ASN A 439 -33.67 -3.67 22.81
C ASN A 439 -34.00 -5.01 22.09
N PRO A 440 -34.93 -5.83 22.60
CA PRO A 440 -35.31 -7.11 21.98
C PRO A 440 -35.81 -7.00 20.53
N ASP A 441 -36.31 -5.84 20.12
CA ASP A 441 -36.86 -5.65 18.77
C ASP A 441 -35.83 -5.23 17.73
N THR A 442 -34.66 -4.74 18.16
CA THR A 442 -33.56 -4.32 17.29
C THR A 442 -32.98 -5.51 16.52
N ILE A 443 -32.76 -5.32 15.22
CA ILE A 443 -32.08 -6.30 14.36
C ILE A 443 -30.57 -6.07 14.43
N HIS A 444 -29.82 -7.12 14.73
CA HIS A 444 -28.37 -7.09 14.86
C HIS A 444 -27.68 -7.65 13.60
N LEU A 445 -26.95 -6.79 12.90
CA LEU A 445 -26.18 -7.13 11.71
C LEU A 445 -24.73 -7.39 12.13
N MET A 446 -24.41 -8.66 12.41
CA MET A 446 -23.17 -9.08 13.03
C MET A 446 -22.16 -9.52 11.98
N CYS A 447 -20.99 -8.86 11.92
CA CYS A 447 -19.91 -9.36 11.08
C CYS A 447 -19.33 -10.64 11.69
N SER A 448 -18.90 -11.58 10.85
CA SER A 448 -18.31 -12.84 11.28
C SER A 448 -16.99 -12.67 12.04
N VAL A 449 -16.29 -11.56 11.84
CA VAL A 449 -15.07 -11.20 12.59
C VAL A 449 -15.34 -10.44 13.89
N THR A 450 -16.60 -10.17 14.23
CA THR A 450 -16.95 -9.49 15.49
C THR A 450 -16.50 -10.33 16.69
N ARG A 451 -16.13 -9.68 17.80
CA ARG A 451 -15.71 -10.41 19.02
C ARG A 451 -16.79 -11.42 19.49
N PRO A 452 -16.44 -12.69 19.77
CA PRO A 452 -17.43 -13.73 20.10
C PRO A 452 -18.31 -13.47 21.33
N SER A 453 -17.83 -12.68 22.30
CA SER A 453 -18.61 -12.34 23.48
C SER A 453 -19.90 -11.58 23.16
N LEU A 454 -19.95 -10.80 22.08
CA LEU A 454 -21.13 -10.02 21.69
C LEU A 454 -22.29 -10.91 21.22
N PHE A 455 -22.02 -12.13 20.78
CA PHE A 455 -23.04 -13.06 20.30
C PHE A 455 -23.89 -13.64 21.44
N LYS A 456 -23.36 -13.65 22.67
CA LYS A 456 -24.02 -14.27 23.84
C LYS A 456 -25.31 -13.57 24.27
N ASN A 457 -25.42 -12.27 23.99
CA ASN A 457 -26.54 -11.44 24.46
C ASN A 457 -27.58 -11.16 23.37
N LEU A 458 -27.44 -11.72 22.16
CA LEU A 458 -28.30 -11.38 21.04
C LEU A 458 -29.74 -11.89 21.23
N PRO A 459 -30.77 -11.12 20.82
CA PRO A 459 -32.15 -11.59 20.88
C PRO A 459 -32.37 -12.68 19.83
N LYS A 460 -33.13 -13.72 20.21
CA LYS A 460 -33.45 -14.84 19.31
C LYS A 460 -34.23 -14.33 18.09
N GLY A 461 -33.81 -14.73 16.89
CA GLY A 461 -34.47 -14.38 15.63
C GLY A 461 -34.29 -12.92 15.19
N LYS A 462 -33.41 -12.17 15.85
CA LYS A 462 -33.14 -10.76 15.59
C LYS A 462 -31.67 -10.50 15.29
N ALA A 463 -30.96 -11.50 14.78
CA ALA A 463 -29.56 -11.37 14.41
C ALA A 463 -29.32 -12.03 13.06
N TYR A 464 -28.44 -11.42 12.26
CA TYR A 464 -28.03 -11.89 10.95
C TYR A 464 -26.53 -11.72 10.78
N LEU A 465 -25.90 -12.72 10.18
CA LEU A 465 -24.46 -12.84 10.02
C LEU A 465 -24.04 -12.40 8.61
N TRP A 466 -22.98 -11.61 8.51
CA TRP A 466 -22.37 -11.20 7.24
C TRP A 466 -20.83 -11.25 7.33
N ASP A 467 -20.16 -11.30 6.19
CA ASP A 467 -18.71 -11.40 6.10
C ASP A 467 -18.12 -10.10 5.51
N ASN A 468 -16.97 -9.64 6.03
CA ASN A 468 -16.22 -8.52 5.46
C ASN A 468 -14.95 -8.97 4.70
N MET A 469 -14.78 -10.29 4.55
CA MET A 469 -13.63 -10.92 3.92
C MET A 469 -14.14 -11.89 2.84
N ASP A 470 -13.83 -11.61 1.58
CA ASP A 470 -14.13 -12.54 0.50
C ASP A 470 -12.95 -13.49 0.26
N GLU A 471 -12.84 -14.53 1.09
CA GLU A 471 -11.73 -15.49 1.00
C GLU A 471 -12.24 -16.93 1.02
N GLU A 472 -11.60 -17.82 0.25
CA GLU A 472 -11.98 -19.24 0.20
C GLU A 472 -11.89 -19.92 1.57
N HIS A 473 -10.94 -19.51 2.42
CA HIS A 473 -10.83 -20.03 3.77
C HIS A 473 -12.05 -19.66 4.63
N VAL A 474 -12.55 -18.42 4.53
CA VAL A 474 -13.76 -17.97 5.22
C VAL A 474 -14.97 -18.74 4.70
N ARG A 475 -15.12 -18.87 3.37
CA ARG A 475 -16.19 -19.66 2.75
C ARG A 475 -16.15 -21.13 3.20
N LYS A 476 -14.96 -21.72 3.35
CA LYS A 476 -14.79 -23.07 3.90
C LYS A 476 -15.29 -23.16 5.34
N ILE A 477 -14.90 -22.24 6.22
CA ILE A 477 -15.39 -22.20 7.60
C ILE A 477 -16.92 -22.10 7.64
N ARG A 478 -17.52 -21.22 6.82
CA ARG A 478 -18.98 -21.06 6.70
C ARG A 478 -19.65 -22.39 6.29
N ARG A 479 -19.14 -23.06 5.24
CA ARG A 479 -19.68 -24.36 4.78
C ARG A 479 -19.55 -25.46 5.83
N GLU A 480 -18.42 -25.56 6.51
CA GLU A 480 -18.20 -26.54 7.60
C GLU A 480 -19.15 -26.33 8.78
N ALA A 481 -19.57 -25.08 9.02
CA ALA A 481 -20.57 -24.74 10.01
C ALA A 481 -22.03 -24.90 9.53
N GLY A 482 -22.24 -25.38 8.30
CA GLY A 482 -23.56 -25.68 7.74
C GLY A 482 -24.23 -24.55 6.96
N TYR A 483 -23.51 -23.46 6.67
CA TYR A 483 -24.05 -22.37 5.86
C TYR A 483 -24.00 -22.71 4.36
N THR A 484 -25.09 -22.46 3.66
CA THR A 484 -25.18 -22.60 2.19
C THR A 484 -24.80 -21.33 1.44
N VAL A 485 -24.86 -20.17 2.13
CA VAL A 485 -24.52 -18.85 1.61
C VAL A 485 -23.68 -18.10 2.64
N ALA A 486 -22.78 -17.26 2.13
CA ALA A 486 -21.94 -16.35 2.90
C ALA A 486 -22.01 -14.97 2.26
N THR A 487 -22.89 -14.09 2.76
CA THR A 487 -23.04 -12.75 2.21
C THR A 487 -21.86 -11.88 2.60
N VAL A 488 -21.10 -11.43 1.61
CA VAL A 488 -19.99 -10.51 1.80
C VAL A 488 -20.47 -9.07 1.58
N VAL A 489 -20.19 -8.19 2.53
CA VAL A 489 -20.54 -6.76 2.44
C VAL A 489 -19.27 -5.92 2.45
N ALA A 490 -19.16 -5.01 1.48
CA ALA A 490 -18.02 -4.13 1.34
C ALA A 490 -18.01 -3.07 2.46
N GLY A 491 -16.97 -3.10 3.30
CA GLY A 491 -16.93 -2.30 4.52
C GLY A 491 -15.92 -1.15 4.57
N GLY A 492 -15.05 -0.99 3.56
CA GLY A 492 -14.08 0.11 3.50
C GLY A 492 -13.20 0.29 4.75
N GLY A 493 -12.98 -0.77 5.54
CA GLY A 493 -12.23 -0.73 6.80
C GLY A 493 -12.92 -0.03 7.98
N SER A 494 -14.16 0.45 7.84
CA SER A 494 -14.91 1.15 8.89
C SER A 494 -16.35 0.65 9.00
N ILE A 495 -16.82 0.43 10.22
CA ILE A 495 -18.20 0.00 10.47
C ILE A 495 -19.22 1.07 10.03
N ALA A 496 -18.84 2.35 10.03
CA ALA A 496 -19.70 3.42 9.52
C ALA A 496 -19.90 3.32 8.00
N VAL A 497 -18.83 2.99 7.26
CA VAL A 497 -18.91 2.71 5.81
C VAL A 497 -19.72 1.45 5.55
N SER A 498 -19.48 0.41 6.35
CA SER A 498 -20.22 -0.85 6.27
C SER A 498 -21.72 -0.65 6.52
N ALA A 499 -22.11 0.23 7.44
CA ALA A 499 -23.52 0.53 7.72
C ALA A 499 -24.27 1.10 6.50
N LEU A 500 -23.60 1.92 5.67
CA LEU A 500 -24.16 2.41 4.41
C LEU A 500 -24.39 1.24 3.42
N SER A 501 -23.38 0.38 3.23
CA SER A 501 -23.48 -0.78 2.34
C SER A 501 -24.52 -1.81 2.82
N LEU A 502 -24.59 -2.04 4.14
CA LEU A 502 -25.62 -2.86 4.77
C LEU A 502 -27.02 -2.29 4.52
N GLY A 503 -27.21 -0.97 4.70
CA GLY A 503 -28.48 -0.32 4.41
C GLY A 503 -28.92 -0.49 2.95
N MET A 504 -27.99 -0.37 1.99
CA MET A 504 -28.27 -0.61 0.57
C MET A 504 -28.63 -2.08 0.32
N ASN A 505 -27.93 -3.04 0.94
CA ASN A 505 -28.25 -4.46 0.87
C ASN A 505 -29.65 -4.78 1.44
N LEU A 506 -30.09 -4.05 2.47
CA LEU A 506 -31.43 -4.21 3.04
C LEU A 506 -32.53 -3.63 2.11
N GLY A 507 -32.18 -2.82 1.11
CA GLY A 507 -33.09 -2.21 0.14
C GLY A 507 -33.37 -0.72 0.35
N PHE A 508 -32.72 -0.07 1.32
CA PHE A 508 -32.83 1.38 1.49
C PHE A 508 -32.05 2.12 0.40
N SER A 509 -32.66 3.17 -0.13
CA SER A 509 -32.12 3.95 -1.26
C SER A 509 -31.84 5.41 -0.90
N ASP A 510 -32.32 5.87 0.26
CA ASP A 510 -32.18 7.25 0.71
C ASP A 510 -31.51 7.31 2.08
N PHE A 511 -30.44 8.09 2.23
CA PHE A 511 -29.61 8.02 3.43
C PHE A 511 -29.42 9.38 4.10
N HIS A 512 -29.59 9.42 5.42
CA HIS A 512 -29.24 10.54 6.27
C HIS A 512 -28.12 10.10 7.22
N VAL A 513 -26.89 10.57 6.97
CA VAL A 513 -25.69 10.06 7.65
C VAL A 513 -25.14 11.08 8.63
N PHE A 514 -24.96 10.66 9.88
CA PHE A 514 -24.48 11.45 11.00
C PHE A 514 -23.21 10.83 11.61
N GLY A 515 -22.35 11.65 12.23
CA GLY A 515 -21.20 11.13 12.98
C GLY A 515 -20.11 10.48 12.14
N VAL A 516 -19.88 10.99 10.92
CA VAL A 516 -18.81 10.53 10.00
C VAL A 516 -17.82 11.65 9.69
N ASP A 517 -17.49 12.42 10.73
CA ASP A 517 -16.78 13.70 10.61
C ASP A 517 -15.41 13.58 9.95
N CYS A 518 -14.60 12.60 10.37
CA CYS A 518 -13.25 12.38 9.83
C CYS A 518 -12.34 13.64 9.93
N LEU A 519 -12.62 14.52 10.90
CA LEU A 519 -11.93 15.80 11.13
C LEU A 519 -11.56 15.97 12.61
N PHE A 520 -10.46 16.69 12.85
CA PHE A 520 -10.02 17.12 14.19
C PHE A 520 -10.08 18.64 14.32
N SER A 521 -10.41 19.12 15.53
CA SER A 521 -10.44 20.56 15.85
C SER A 521 -9.05 21.11 16.21
N SER A 522 -8.12 20.27 16.65
CA SER A 522 -6.72 20.63 16.90
C SER A 522 -5.81 19.40 16.88
N LYS A 523 -4.49 19.62 16.73
CA LYS A 523 -3.46 18.56 16.79
C LYS A 523 -3.26 17.98 18.20
N ASP A 524 -3.80 18.64 19.23
CA ASP A 524 -3.71 18.22 20.63
C ASP A 524 -4.93 17.39 21.09
N TYR A 525 -5.91 17.20 20.20
CA TYR A 525 -7.20 16.61 20.52
C TYR A 525 -7.38 15.28 19.78
N SER A 526 -7.20 14.16 20.48
CA SER A 526 -7.76 12.88 20.03
C SER A 526 -9.24 12.83 20.45
N HIS A 527 -10.09 12.19 19.64
CA HIS A 527 -11.56 12.23 19.74
C HIS A 527 -12.16 12.09 21.15
N SER A 528 -13.41 12.59 21.26
CA SER A 528 -14.36 12.41 22.37
C SER A 528 -14.00 11.27 23.32
N LYS A 529 -13.62 11.64 24.56
CA LYS A 529 -13.28 10.72 25.64
C LYS A 529 -14.27 9.53 25.68
N GLY A 530 -13.83 8.37 25.20
CA GLY A 530 -14.55 7.09 25.33
C GLY A 530 -15.34 6.57 24.12
N ILE A 531 -15.37 7.26 22.96
CA ILE A 531 -16.17 6.80 21.79
C ILE A 531 -15.31 6.31 20.61
N ALA A 532 -14.13 6.89 20.38
CA ALA A 532 -13.16 6.31 19.45
C ALA A 532 -12.38 5.17 20.14
N GLY A 533 -12.12 4.06 19.44
CA GLY A 533 -11.14 3.08 19.90
C GLY A 533 -9.74 3.68 19.84
N GLU A 534 -8.80 3.12 20.60
CA GLU A 534 -7.39 3.46 20.38
C GLU A 534 -7.03 3.11 18.93
N SER A 535 -6.79 4.14 18.10
CA SER A 535 -6.23 3.97 16.77
C SER A 535 -4.75 3.65 16.90
N VAL A 536 -4.27 2.74 16.05
CA VAL A 536 -2.84 2.38 15.97
C VAL A 536 -2.01 3.54 15.41
N ASP A 537 -2.67 4.45 14.68
CA ASP A 537 -2.09 5.68 14.16
C ASP A 537 -2.92 6.89 14.64
N ASN A 538 -2.29 7.74 15.46
CA ASN A 538 -2.86 8.99 15.97
C ASN A 538 -2.13 10.21 15.40
N ILE A 539 -1.37 10.05 14.32
CA ILE A 539 -0.68 11.17 13.69
C ILE A 539 -1.72 12.03 12.96
N ILE A 540 -1.95 13.23 13.50
CA ILE A 540 -2.82 14.23 12.89
C ILE A 540 -2.02 15.03 11.88
N GLU A 541 -2.43 14.95 10.62
CA GLU A 541 -1.79 15.54 9.46
C GLU A 541 -2.63 16.69 8.87
N ASP A 542 -1.95 17.57 8.12
CA ASP A 542 -2.60 18.65 7.37
C ASP A 542 -3.12 18.09 6.03
N VAL A 543 -4.43 18.19 5.81
CA VAL A 543 -5.12 17.75 4.59
C VAL A 543 -5.62 18.99 3.85
N THR A 544 -5.11 19.23 2.64
CA THR A 544 -5.52 20.38 1.84
C THR A 544 -6.62 19.97 0.85
N ILE A 545 -7.78 20.63 0.91
CA ILE A 545 -8.89 20.47 -0.04
C ILE A 545 -9.24 21.87 -0.56
N ASP A 546 -9.22 22.04 -1.89
CA ASP A 546 -9.50 23.32 -2.56
C ASP A 546 -8.74 24.53 -1.96
N GLY A 547 -7.49 24.31 -1.55
CA GLY A 547 -6.63 25.32 -0.94
C GLY A 547 -6.91 25.62 0.54
N ILE A 548 -7.87 24.94 1.16
CA ILE A 548 -8.18 25.04 2.59
C ILE A 548 -7.56 23.87 3.33
N ILE A 549 -6.91 24.16 4.47
CA ILE A 549 -6.28 23.14 5.31
C ILE A 549 -7.26 22.64 6.36
N TYR A 550 -7.40 21.33 6.43
CA TYR A 550 -8.15 20.58 7.43
C TYR A 550 -7.21 19.67 8.22
N LEU A 551 -7.60 19.31 9.44
CA LEU A 551 -6.85 18.35 10.25
C LEU A 551 -7.55 16.99 10.23
N SER A 552 -6.81 15.94 9.84
CA SER A 552 -7.32 14.57 9.80
C SER A 552 -6.19 13.58 10.08
N THR A 553 -6.48 12.28 10.06
CA THR A 553 -5.47 11.21 10.07
C THR A 553 -5.55 10.46 8.75
N ALA A 554 -4.48 9.77 8.35
CA ALA A 554 -4.50 8.95 7.12
C ALA A 554 -5.67 7.93 7.09
N PRO A 555 -5.99 7.21 8.20
CA PRO A 555 -7.18 6.35 8.26
C PRO A 555 -8.51 7.08 8.00
N PHE A 556 -8.67 8.31 8.48
CA PHE A 556 -9.92 9.06 8.31
C PHE A 556 -10.07 9.66 6.92
N VAL A 557 -8.98 10.13 6.31
CA VAL A 557 -8.98 10.51 4.89
C VAL A 557 -9.39 9.31 4.03
N MET A 558 -8.85 8.13 4.34
CA MET A 558 -9.22 6.89 3.67
C MET A 558 -10.69 6.50 3.90
N PHE A 559 -11.21 6.58 5.13
CA PHE A 559 -12.64 6.29 5.39
C PHE A 559 -13.57 7.26 4.65
N ALA A 560 -13.21 8.55 4.59
CA ALA A 560 -13.96 9.53 3.80
C ALA A 560 -13.92 9.20 2.31
N LYS A 561 -12.77 8.78 1.78
CA LYS A 561 -12.64 8.32 0.39
C LYS A 561 -13.45 7.05 0.12
N HIS A 562 -13.36 6.03 0.96
CA HIS A 562 -14.15 4.80 0.83
C HIS A 562 -15.66 5.07 0.93
N MET A 563 -16.08 6.04 1.76
CA MET A 563 -17.47 6.50 1.76
C MET A 563 -17.86 7.06 0.38
N LEU A 564 -17.06 7.95 -0.20
CA LEU A 564 -17.36 8.53 -1.52
C LEU A 564 -17.36 7.48 -2.62
N ASP A 565 -16.41 6.55 -2.62
CA ASP A 565 -16.34 5.45 -3.59
C ASP A 565 -17.59 4.54 -3.46
N MET A 566 -18.05 4.28 -2.22
CA MET A 566 -19.28 3.53 -1.96
C MET A 566 -20.53 4.27 -2.45
N VAL A 567 -20.59 5.59 -2.24
CA VAL A 567 -21.69 6.43 -2.73
C VAL A 567 -21.73 6.43 -4.25
N TRP A 568 -20.57 6.61 -4.91
CA TRP A 568 -20.43 6.53 -6.36
C TRP A 568 -20.89 5.18 -6.91
N ALA A 569 -20.41 4.09 -6.31
CA ALA A 569 -20.80 2.73 -6.69
C ALA A 569 -22.31 2.50 -6.51
N GLY A 570 -22.88 2.98 -5.40
CA GLY A 570 -24.31 2.91 -5.12
C GLY A 570 -25.15 3.64 -6.17
N TYR A 571 -24.75 4.86 -6.56
CA TYR A 571 -25.42 5.61 -7.63
C TYR A 571 -25.32 4.89 -8.98
N THR A 572 -24.12 4.46 -9.35
CA THR A 572 -23.85 3.79 -10.62
C THR A 572 -24.60 2.46 -10.75
N ALA A 573 -24.75 1.73 -9.65
CA ALA A 573 -25.50 0.46 -9.60
C ALA A 573 -27.01 0.65 -9.46
N GLY A 574 -27.51 1.88 -9.31
CA GLY A 574 -28.94 2.16 -9.07
C GLY A 574 -29.44 1.75 -7.67
N LEU A 575 -28.53 1.48 -6.72
CA LEU A 575 -28.84 1.12 -5.34
C LEU A 575 -29.08 2.35 -4.45
N LEU A 576 -28.50 3.49 -4.83
CA LEU A 576 -28.59 4.75 -4.08
C LEU A 576 -29.32 5.80 -4.91
N ARG A 577 -30.35 6.40 -4.32
CA ARG A 577 -31.13 7.51 -4.93
C ARG A 577 -30.71 8.86 -4.36
N GLN A 578 -30.55 8.98 -3.05
CA GLN A 578 -30.07 10.22 -2.43
C GLN A 578 -29.30 9.93 -1.15
N ILE A 579 -28.31 10.76 -0.85
CA ILE A 579 -27.58 10.72 0.41
C ILE A 579 -27.30 12.13 0.89
N LYS A 580 -27.40 12.33 2.20
CA LYS A 580 -27.04 13.57 2.87
C LYS A 580 -26.19 13.29 4.10
N PHE A 581 -25.01 13.92 4.14
CA PHE A 581 -24.13 13.92 5.31
C PHE A 581 -24.39 15.17 6.15
N TYR A 582 -24.57 14.98 7.45
CA TYR A 582 -24.86 16.03 8.42
C TYR A 582 -23.63 16.32 9.29
N GLY A 583 -23.57 17.54 9.81
CA GLY A 583 -22.41 18.04 10.54
C GLY A 583 -21.25 18.47 9.64
N GLU A 584 -20.21 19.00 10.28
CA GLU A 584 -18.95 19.31 9.61
C GLU A 584 -18.12 18.03 9.44
N CYS A 585 -18.08 17.51 8.22
CA CYS A 585 -17.32 16.30 7.89
C CYS A 585 -16.43 16.49 6.67
N LEU A 586 -15.32 15.74 6.63
CA LEU A 586 -14.35 15.74 5.53
C LEU A 586 -15.01 15.36 4.20
N ILE A 587 -16.00 14.47 4.23
CA ILE A 587 -16.75 14.00 3.06
C ILE A 587 -17.45 15.17 2.35
N ASN A 588 -18.13 16.04 3.10
CA ASN A 588 -18.79 17.24 2.56
C ASN A 588 -17.79 18.31 2.07
N LYS A 589 -16.52 18.26 2.52
CA LYS A 589 -15.46 19.13 1.98
C LYS A 589 -14.90 18.57 0.67
N MET A 590 -14.74 17.25 0.59
CA MET A 590 -14.25 16.55 -0.59
C MET A 590 -15.29 16.47 -1.73
N TRP A 591 -16.58 16.59 -1.39
CA TRP A 591 -17.69 16.39 -2.33
C TRP A 591 -18.82 17.39 -2.11
N SER A 592 -19.26 18.04 -3.18
CA SER A 592 -20.32 19.06 -3.18
C SER A 592 -21.75 18.49 -3.26
N GLY A 593 -21.92 17.17 -3.17
CA GLY A 593 -23.25 16.53 -3.13
C GLY A 593 -23.84 16.15 -4.50
N LYS A 594 -23.07 16.22 -5.59
CA LYS A 594 -23.47 15.73 -6.91
C LYS A 594 -22.41 14.82 -7.51
N PHE A 595 -22.80 13.63 -7.92
CA PHE A 595 -22.03 12.80 -8.83
C PHE A 595 -22.71 12.88 -10.19
N LEU A 596 -21.91 13.13 -11.23
CA LEU A 596 -22.42 13.12 -12.60
C LEU A 596 -22.93 11.72 -12.92
N THR A 597 -24.14 11.59 -13.47
CA THR A 597 -24.59 10.28 -13.98
C THR A 597 -23.66 9.81 -15.10
N PRO A 598 -23.59 8.50 -15.39
CA PRO A 598 -22.87 8.02 -16.57
C PRO A 598 -23.30 8.74 -17.85
N GLU A 599 -24.58 9.08 -18.00
CA GLU A 599 -25.05 9.88 -19.15
C GLU A 599 -24.55 11.33 -19.11
N GLU A 600 -24.52 11.97 -17.94
CA GLU A 600 -23.98 13.32 -17.78
C GLU A 600 -22.46 13.38 -18.04
N MET A 601 -21.71 12.34 -17.64
CA MET A 601 -20.29 12.22 -17.96
C MET A 601 -20.05 11.98 -19.45
N GLU A 602 -20.88 11.15 -20.10
CA GLU A 602 -20.78 10.90 -21.55
C GLU A 602 -21.11 12.15 -22.39
N ILE A 603 -21.99 13.02 -21.89
CA ILE A 603 -22.28 14.32 -22.50
C ILE A 603 -21.08 15.27 -22.35
N ILE A 604 -20.47 15.33 -21.16
CA ILE A 604 -19.30 16.18 -20.91
C ILE A 604 -18.08 15.72 -21.73
N GLU A 605 -17.81 14.41 -21.81
CA GLU A 605 -16.75 13.87 -22.66
C GLU A 605 -16.97 14.15 -24.15
N LYS A 606 -18.23 14.19 -24.61
CA LYS A 606 -18.56 14.58 -25.99
C LYS A 606 -18.36 16.08 -26.23
N GLU A 607 -18.68 16.92 -25.25
CA GLU A 607 -18.49 18.37 -25.34
C GLU A 607 -17.00 18.77 -25.28
N GLU A 608 -16.18 18.09 -24.47
CA GLU A 608 -14.73 18.34 -24.39
C GLU A 608 -13.95 17.86 -25.63
N ASN A 609 -14.41 16.80 -26.31
CA ASN A 609 -13.78 16.31 -27.55
C ASN A 609 -14.17 17.10 -28.81
N HIS A 610 -15.09 18.06 -28.72
CA HIS A 610 -15.51 18.93 -29.82
C HIS A 610 -15.13 20.42 -29.61
N GLY A 611 -14.29 20.71 -28.61
CA GLY A 611 -13.79 22.05 -28.26
C GLY A 611 -12.44 22.40 -28.87
#